data_AF-A0A957FBP7-F1
#
_entry.id   AF-A0A957FBP7-F1
#
_cell.length_a   1.000
_cell.length_b   1.000
_cell.length_c   1.000
_cell.angle_alpha   90.00
_cell.angle_beta   90.00
_cell.angle_gamma   90.00
#
_symmetry.space_group_name_H-M   'P 1'
#
loop_
_entity.id
_entity.type
_entity.pdbx_description
1 polymer ?
#
loop_
_entity_poly.entity_id
_entity_poly.type
_entity_poly.pdbx_seq_one_letter_code
_entity_poly.pdbx_strand_id
1 'polypeptide(L)'
;TQFFIIGAVAGFAMAGTQSVSRTMVGIFSPAGQSAEFYGFFAVAGRTSSFIGPTVYGLLAAGAATWFEGRGETAVIAEQMGQRLAILSIGLFLLVGLGLLALVNEQKARAAARTQITHR
;
A
#
# COMPACT_ATOMS: atom_id res chain seq x y z
N THR A 1 -22.69 -5.44 12.58
CA THR A 1 -23.00 -4.63 11.37
C THR A 1 -21.82 -3.80 10.89
N GLN A 2 -21.13 -3.01 11.74
CA GLN A 2 -19.97 -2.19 11.32
C GLN A 2 -18.86 -2.97 10.60
N PHE A 3 -18.52 -4.18 11.04
CA PHE A 3 -17.51 -5.02 10.40
C PHE A 3 -17.81 -5.31 8.92
N PHE A 4 -19.09 -5.60 8.60
CA PHE A 4 -19.50 -5.89 7.22
C PHE A 4 -19.43 -4.66 6.32
N ILE A 5 -19.78 -3.48 6.84
CA ILE A 5 -19.69 -2.22 6.08
C ILE A 5 -18.24 -1.90 5.76
N ILE A 6 -17.35 -1.99 6.76
CA ILE A 6 -15.91 -1.75 6.57
C ILE A 6 -15.32 -2.76 5.58
N GLY A 7 -15.67 -4.05 5.73
CA GLY A 7 -15.23 -5.11 4.81
C GLY A 7 -15.70 -4.89 3.38
N ALA A 8 -16.95 -4.45 3.18
CA ALA A 8 -17.49 -4.14 1.85
C ALA A 8 -16.74 -2.97 1.19
N VAL A 9 -16.50 -1.89 1.94
CA VAL A 9 -15.75 -0.72 1.44
C VAL A 9 -14.29 -1.08 1.12
N ALA A 10 -13.63 -1.83 2.02
CA ALA A 10 -12.26 -2.28 1.82
C ALA A 10 -12.13 -3.23 0.61
N GLY A 11 -13.08 -4.15 0.45
CA GLY A 11 -13.13 -5.07 -0.68
C GLY A 11 -13.32 -4.34 -2.02
N PHE A 12 -14.24 -3.37 -2.06
CA PHE A 12 -14.45 -2.52 -3.23
C PHE A 12 -13.19 -1.74 -3.60
N ALA A 13 -12.54 -1.11 -2.61
CA ALA A 13 -11.30 -0.38 -2.82
C ALA A 13 -10.19 -1.31 -3.35
N MET A 14 -10.01 -2.50 -2.78
CA MET A 14 -9.01 -3.48 -3.24
C MET A 14 -9.27 -3.97 -4.67
N ALA A 15 -10.53 -4.19 -5.06
CA ALA A 15 -10.87 -4.57 -6.43
C ALA A 15 -10.52 -3.45 -7.43
N GLY A 16 -10.81 -2.19 -7.06
CA GLY A 16 -10.47 -1.03 -7.86
C GLY A 16 -8.96 -0.86 -8.05
N THR A 17 -8.18 -0.90 -6.97
CA THR A 17 -6.71 -0.74 -7.04
C THR A 17 -6.04 -1.85 -7.83
N GLN A 18 -6.50 -3.10 -7.69
CA GLN A 18 -6.00 -4.24 -8.48
C GLN A 18 -6.23 -4.06 -9.98
N SER A 19 -7.42 -3.58 -10.38
CA SER A 19 -7.74 -3.32 -11.79
C SER A 19 -6.86 -2.20 -12.37
N VAL A 20 -6.81 -1.04 -11.69
CA VAL A 20 -6.05 0.13 -12.13
C VAL A 20 -4.55 -0.19 -12.24
N SER A 21 -3.98 -0.92 -11.27
CA SER A 21 -2.56 -1.26 -11.28
C SER A 21 -2.15 -2.05 -12.53
N ARG A 22 -2.97 -3.04 -12.94
CA ARG A 22 -2.70 -3.85 -14.13
C ARG A 22 -2.80 -3.02 -15.41
N THR A 23 -3.85 -2.21 -15.53
CA THR A 23 -4.01 -1.30 -16.67
C THR A 23 -2.84 -0.33 -16.77
N MET A 24 -2.37 0.21 -15.65
CA MET A 24 -1.27 1.16 -15.59
C MET A 24 0.06 0.54 -16.04
N VAL A 25 0.38 -0.68 -15.60
CA VAL A 25 1.55 -1.43 -16.08
C VAL A 25 1.46 -1.74 -17.58
N GLY A 26 0.26 -2.07 -18.08
CA GLY A 26 0.01 -2.29 -19.51
C GLY A 26 0.24 -1.04 -20.37
N ILE A 27 -0.18 0.14 -19.90
CA ILE A 27 0.00 1.42 -20.60
C ILE A 27 1.47 1.86 -20.59
N PHE A 28 2.18 1.67 -19.46
CA PHE A 28 3.58 2.09 -19.34
C PHE A 28 4.58 1.13 -19.97
N SER A 29 4.16 -0.09 -20.33
CA SER A 29 5.01 -1.05 -21.01
C SER A 29 5.35 -0.61 -22.44
N PRO A 30 6.63 -0.56 -22.84
CA PRO A 30 7.05 -0.44 -24.24
C PRO A 30 6.56 -1.64 -25.07
N ALA A 31 6.37 -1.42 -26.38
CA ALA A 31 5.99 -2.48 -27.31
C ALA A 31 7.08 -3.58 -27.35
N GLY A 32 6.70 -4.83 -27.02
CA GLY A 32 7.61 -5.97 -27.01
C GLY A 32 8.30 -6.28 -25.68
N GLN A 33 8.18 -5.42 -24.66
CA GLN A 33 8.82 -5.60 -23.33
C GLN A 33 7.83 -5.77 -22.17
N SER A 34 6.57 -6.09 -22.47
CA SER A 34 5.51 -6.21 -21.45
C SER A 34 5.81 -7.26 -20.39
N ALA A 35 6.43 -8.38 -20.78
CA ALA A 35 6.81 -9.43 -19.82
C ALA A 35 7.79 -8.91 -18.75
N GLU A 36 8.71 -8.02 -19.10
CA GLU A 36 9.71 -7.47 -18.18
C GLU A 36 9.08 -6.47 -17.19
N PHE A 37 8.23 -5.56 -17.68
CA PHE A 37 7.49 -4.61 -16.83
C PHE A 37 6.51 -5.31 -15.87
N TYR A 38 5.79 -6.33 -16.34
CA TYR A 38 4.95 -7.16 -15.46
C TYR A 38 5.80 -7.97 -14.47
N GLY A 39 6.99 -8.43 -14.87
CA GLY A 39 7.96 -9.07 -13.98
C GLY A 39 8.41 -8.15 -12.84
N PHE A 40 8.81 -6.91 -13.15
CA PHE A 40 9.16 -5.90 -12.15
C PHE A 40 7.98 -5.56 -11.23
N PHE A 41 6.78 -5.39 -11.78
CA PHE A 41 5.58 -5.17 -10.98
C PHE A 41 5.31 -6.31 -9.99
N ALA A 42 5.46 -7.56 -10.45
CA ALA A 42 5.26 -8.74 -9.60
C ALA A 42 6.30 -8.84 -8.48
N VAL A 43 7.58 -8.54 -8.77
CA VAL A 43 8.65 -8.50 -7.76
C VAL A 43 8.39 -7.39 -6.74
N ALA A 44 8.06 -6.18 -7.21
CA ALA A 44 7.73 -5.05 -6.34
C ALA A 44 6.54 -5.37 -5.43
N GLY A 45 5.49 -5.99 -5.97
CA GLY A 45 4.34 -6.46 -5.20
C GLY A 45 4.73 -7.47 -4.11
N ARG A 46 5.57 -8.46 -4.44
CA ARG A 46 6.05 -9.46 -3.48
C ARG A 46 6.90 -8.83 -2.37
N THR A 47 7.79 -7.90 -2.73
CA THR A 47 8.62 -7.18 -1.76
C THR A 47 7.75 -6.32 -0.83
N SER A 48 6.73 -5.65 -1.36
CA SER A 48 5.78 -4.88 -0.54
C SER A 48 4.99 -5.78 0.43
N SER A 49 4.58 -6.97 -0.01
CA SER A 49 3.89 -7.95 0.84
C SER A 49 4.75 -8.50 1.98
N PHE A 50 6.07 -8.41 1.87
CA PHE A 50 7.00 -8.77 2.95
C PHE A 50 7.28 -7.57 3.87
N ILE A 51 7.58 -6.40 3.29
CA ILE A 51 7.94 -5.19 4.05
C ILE A 51 6.80 -4.72 4.94
N GLY A 52 5.56 -4.68 4.44
CA GLY A 52 4.41 -4.17 5.19
C GLY A 52 4.18 -4.91 6.51
N PRO A 53 3.99 -6.24 6.50
CA PRO A 53 3.84 -7.03 7.72
C PRO A 53 5.06 -6.97 8.64
N THR A 54 6.27 -6.91 8.08
CA THR A 54 7.50 -6.80 8.87
C THR A 54 7.55 -5.49 9.65
N VAL A 55 7.28 -4.37 9.00
CA VAL A 55 7.25 -3.05 9.65
C VAL A 55 6.13 -2.99 10.69
N TYR A 56 4.94 -3.51 10.36
CA TYR A 56 3.84 -3.61 11.32
C TYR A 56 4.24 -4.41 12.56
N GLY A 57 4.83 -5.59 12.38
CA GLY A 57 5.24 -6.47 13.48
C GLY A 57 6.30 -5.83 14.37
N LEU A 58 7.30 -5.17 13.77
CA LEU A 58 8.33 -4.44 14.51
C LEU A 58 7.75 -3.27 15.32
N LEU A 59 6.79 -2.53 14.76
CA LEU A 59 6.11 -1.45 15.48
C LEU A 59 5.22 -1.97 16.60
N ALA A 60 4.49 -3.07 16.38
CA ALA A 60 3.66 -3.69 17.40
C ALA A 60 4.51 -4.22 18.58
N ALA A 61 5.60 -4.93 18.29
CA ALA A 61 6.49 -5.48 19.31
C ALA A 61 7.28 -4.37 20.03
N GLY A 62 7.78 -3.37 19.30
CA GLY A 62 8.47 -2.22 19.87
C GLY A 62 7.56 -1.38 20.77
N ALA A 63 6.31 -1.17 20.36
CA ALA A 63 5.34 -0.48 21.19
C ALA A 63 4.98 -1.31 22.44
N ALA A 64 4.75 -2.63 22.29
CA ALA A 64 4.43 -3.50 23.42
C ALA A 64 5.53 -3.51 24.49
N THR A 65 6.80 -3.69 24.08
CA THR A 65 7.96 -3.66 25.00
C THR A 65 8.14 -2.30 25.68
N TRP A 66 7.82 -1.20 24.99
CA TRP A 66 7.85 0.14 25.57
C TRP A 66 6.80 0.35 26.67
N PHE A 67 5.60 -0.22 26.51
CA PHE A 67 4.55 -0.17 27.53
C PHE A 67 4.82 -1.12 28.70
N GLU A 68 5.37 -2.31 28.43
CA GLU A 68 5.76 -3.26 29.46
C GLU A 68 6.87 -2.69 30.38
N GLY A 69 7.83 -1.96 29.80
CA GLY A 69 8.86 -1.23 30.56
C GLY A 69 8.34 -0.10 31.45
N ARG A 70 7.08 0.32 31.30
CA ARG A 70 6.40 1.28 32.20
C ARG A 70 5.69 0.61 33.39
N GLY A 71 5.77 -0.72 33.53
CA GLY A 71 5.18 -1.47 34.63
C GLY A 71 3.73 -1.91 34.41
N GLU A 72 3.25 -1.85 33.16
CA GLU A 72 1.92 -2.34 32.77
C GLU A 72 1.92 -3.86 32.56
N THR A 73 0.79 -4.52 32.84
CA THR A 73 0.62 -5.96 32.66
C THR A 73 0.79 -6.35 31.19
N ALA A 74 1.47 -7.46 30.90
CA ALA A 74 1.78 -7.92 29.53
C ALA A 74 0.57 -7.87 28.57
N VAL A 75 -0.62 -8.24 29.05
CA VAL A 75 -1.87 -8.21 28.26
C VAL A 75 -2.27 -6.79 27.83
N ILE A 76 -2.10 -5.79 28.71
CA ILE A 76 -2.46 -4.39 28.42
C ILE A 76 -1.42 -3.77 27.49
N ALA A 77 -0.14 -4.09 27.71
CA ALA A 77 0.97 -3.64 26.86
C ALA A 77 0.84 -4.14 25.42
N GLU A 78 0.48 -5.41 25.22
CA GLU A 78 0.20 -5.98 23.90
C GLU A 78 -0.99 -5.28 23.22
N GLN A 79 -2.08 -5.05 23.96
CA GLN A 79 -3.27 -4.42 23.39
C GLN A 79 -2.99 -2.97 22.95
N MET A 80 -2.20 -2.22 23.72
CA MET A 80 -1.76 -0.86 23.37
C MET A 80 -0.81 -0.88 22.16
N GLY A 81 0.12 -1.84 22.12
CA GLY A 81 1.03 -2.03 21.00
C GLY A 81 0.31 -2.33 19.68
N GLN A 82 -0.70 -3.21 19.70
CA GLN A 82 -1.52 -3.51 18.52
C GLN A 82 -2.32 -2.29 18.04
N ARG A 83 -2.88 -1.49 18.96
CA ARG A 83 -3.61 -0.25 18.61
C ARG A 83 -2.69 0.76 17.91
N LEU A 84 -1.48 0.95 18.43
CA LEU A 84 -0.47 1.83 17.83
C LEU A 84 0.01 1.29 16.47
N ALA A 85 0.17 -0.02 16.35
CA ALA A 85 0.53 -0.64 15.08
C ALA A 85 -0.57 -0.48 14.03
N ILE A 86 -1.85 -0.62 14.39
CA ILE A 86 -2.98 -0.35 13.48
C ILE A 86 -2.99 1.13 13.04
N LEU A 87 -2.71 2.07 13.95
CA LEU A 87 -2.56 3.49 13.60
C LEU A 87 -1.43 3.71 12.58
N SER A 88 -0.34 2.95 12.68
CA SER A 88 0.75 3.02 11.70
C SER A 88 0.34 2.61 10.29
N ILE A 89 -0.58 1.63 10.14
CA ILE A 89 -1.15 1.26 8.84
C ILE A 89 -1.92 2.45 8.25
N GLY A 90 -2.72 3.13 9.07
CA GLY A 90 -3.43 4.35 8.67
C GLY A 90 -2.47 5.45 8.24
N LEU A 91 -1.40 5.69 9.00
CA LEU A 91 -0.35 6.65 8.66
C LEU A 91 0.35 6.29 7.34
N PHE A 92 0.70 5.02 7.14
CA PHE A 92 1.35 4.55 5.92
C PHE A 92 0.45 4.75 4.68
N LEU A 93 -0.85 4.48 4.82
CA LEU A 93 -1.86 4.79 3.82
C LEU A 93 -1.93 6.28 3.51
N LEU A 94 -1.91 7.15 4.52
CA LEU A 94 -1.92 8.60 4.33
C LEU A 94 -0.65 9.11 3.63
N VAL A 95 0.52 8.58 4.00
CA VAL A 95 1.79 8.89 3.32
C VAL A 95 1.75 8.44 1.87
N GLY A 96 1.27 7.22 1.60
CA GLY A 96 1.08 6.70 0.24
C GLY A 96 0.10 7.56 -0.57
N LEU A 97 -1.01 7.98 0.04
CA LEU A 97 -1.99 8.88 -0.57
C LEU A 97 -1.38 10.26 -0.86
N GLY A 98 -0.59 10.80 0.07
CA GLY A 98 0.12 12.07 -0.11
C GLY A 98 1.13 11.99 -1.26
N LEU A 99 1.91 10.90 -1.34
CA LEU A 99 2.79 10.61 -2.48
C LEU A 99 2.01 10.56 -3.79
N LEU A 100 0.84 9.91 -3.80
CA LEU A 100 -0.02 9.84 -4.98
C LEU A 100 -0.58 11.22 -5.37
N ALA A 101 -0.94 12.05 -4.39
CA ALA A 101 -1.42 13.41 -4.62
C ALA A 101 -0.31 14.33 -5.19
N LEU A 102 0.95 14.03 -4.88
CA LEU A 102 2.12 14.70 -5.48
C LEU A 102 2.43 14.19 -6.90
N VAL A 103 1.94 13.00 -7.27
CA VAL A 103 2.07 12.47 -8.63
C VAL A 103 1.11 13.22 -9.55
N ASN A 104 1.70 14.01 -10.44
CA ASN A 104 0.96 14.89 -11.32
C ASN A 104 0.37 14.11 -12.51
N GLU A 105 -0.88 13.68 -12.40
CA GLU A 105 -1.64 12.96 -13.45
C GLU A 105 -1.59 13.66 -14.83
N GLN A 106 -1.50 14.99 -14.85
CA GLN A 106 -1.47 15.74 -16.11
C GLN A 106 -0.25 15.39 -16.97
N LYS A 107 0.91 15.13 -16.34
CA LYS A 107 2.14 14.74 -17.05
C LYS A 107 2.04 13.32 -17.62
N ALA A 108 1.39 12.41 -16.90
CA ALA A 108 1.15 11.03 -17.34
C ALA A 108 0.18 10.97 -18.53
N ARG A 109 -0.91 11.75 -18.51
CA ARG A 109 -1.86 11.82 -19.64
C ARG A 109 -1.28 12.54 -20.86
N ALA A 110 -0.41 13.54 -20.66
CA ALA A 110 0.27 14.23 -21.76
C ALA A 110 1.26 13.31 -22.50
N ALA A 111 2.09 12.55 -21.77
CA ALA A 111 3.02 11.59 -22.35
C ALA A 111 2.31 10.45 -23.11
N ALA A 112 1.16 9.98 -22.62
CA ALA A 112 0.35 8.97 -23.30
C ALA A 112 -0.26 9.48 -24.63
N ARG A 113 -0.59 10.77 -24.74
CA ARG A 113 -1.09 11.35 -26.01
C ARG A 113 0.00 11.50 -27.06
N THR A 114 1.22 11.89 -26.68
CA THR A 114 2.34 12.07 -27.63
C THR A 114 2.75 10.75 -28.29
N GLN A 115 2.60 9.63 -27.59
CA GLN A 115 2.88 8.29 -28.14
C GLN A 115 1.85 7.82 -29.18
N ILE A 116 0.62 8.37 -29.15
CA ILE A 116 -0.44 8.05 -30.13
C ILE A 116 -0.29 8.90 -31.40
N THR A 117 0.24 10.12 -31.31
CA THR A 117 0.40 11.04 -32.45
C THR A 117 1.59 10.72 -33.37
N HIS A 118 2.50 9.84 -32.94
CA HIS A 118 3.66 9.40 -33.74
C HIS A 118 3.46 8.02 -34.41
N ARG A 119 2.23 7.48 -34.44
CA ARG A 119 1.86 6.33 -35.27
C ARG A 119 1.16 6.77 -36.55
#